data_AF-A0A8H6J9T2-F1
#
_entry.id   AF-A0A8H6J9T2-F1
#
_cell.length_a   1.000
_cell.length_b   1.000
_cell.length_c   1.000
_cell.angle_alpha   90.00
_cell.angle_beta   90.00
_cell.angle_gamma   90.00
#
_symmetry.space_group_name_H-M   'P 1'
#
loop_
_entity.id
_entity.type
_entity.pdbx_description
1 polymer ?
#
loop_
_entity_poly.entity_id
_entity_poly.type
_entity_poly.pdbx_seq_one_letter_code
_entity_poly.pdbx_strand_id
1 'polypeptide(L)'
;MFIQEGKSLLEIRRRLEEDGFPVTKAQLEYKLKIWEFRKKAPKKSGEALWQYVGHRVTKRKQKGKESDVMLNRQLIGPSKLAKEVNRHQLTSVARFNPCEYYACPWFWQHVHSTDSVKAAASPKTPQGLDISICTPAAIPMKFSWPETLPWLLFQPKLQHGKFLACEKPV
;
A
#
# COMPACT_ATOMS: atom_id res chain seq x y z
N MET A 1 -1.12 15.32 -6.26
CA MET A 1 -1.57 15.77 -4.91
C MET A 1 -0.30 16.15 -4.15
N PHE A 2 -0.12 17.41 -3.75
CA PHE A 2 1.18 18.03 -3.37
C PHE A 2 2.02 17.26 -2.34
N ILE A 3 1.39 16.40 -1.54
CA ILE A 3 2.01 15.60 -0.48
C ILE A 3 2.70 14.33 -1.03
N GLN A 4 2.25 13.82 -2.18
CA GLN A 4 2.87 12.68 -2.89
C GLN A 4 4.17 13.06 -3.59
N GLU A 5 4.36 14.33 -3.91
CA GLU A 5 5.53 14.85 -4.65
C GLU A 5 6.74 15.15 -3.74
N GLY A 6 6.64 14.88 -2.44
CA GLY A 6 7.75 15.10 -1.49
C GLY A 6 8.12 16.56 -1.26
N LYS A 7 7.27 17.50 -1.69
CA LYS A 7 7.49 18.96 -1.55
C LYS A 7 7.68 19.36 -0.08
N SER A 8 8.49 20.40 0.13
CA SER A 8 8.72 20.96 1.47
C SER A 8 7.46 21.69 1.96
N LEU A 9 7.32 21.83 3.28
CA LEU A 9 6.22 22.62 3.87
C LEU A 9 6.21 24.07 3.38
N LEU A 10 7.40 24.63 3.10
CA LEU A 10 7.54 25.97 2.55
C LEU A 10 6.99 26.07 1.12
N GLU A 11 7.28 25.08 0.27
CA GLU A 11 6.75 25.07 -1.10
C GLU A 11 5.22 24.89 -1.12
N ILE A 12 4.69 24.07 -0.20
CA ILE A 12 3.23 23.91 -0.05
C ILE A 12 2.61 25.24 0.40
N ARG A 13 3.21 25.89 1.40
CA ARG A 13 2.76 27.19 1.90
C ARG A 13 2.78 28.26 0.80
N ARG A 14 3.88 28.36 0.05
CA ARG A 14 4.06 29.32 -1.04
C ARG A 14 2.94 29.18 -2.08
N ARG A 15 2.62 27.96 -2.49
CA ARG A 15 1.53 27.68 -3.44
C ARG A 15 0.15 28.03 -2.87
N LEU A 16 -0.10 27.70 -1.61
CA LEU A 16 -1.36 28.08 -0.95
C LEU A 16 -1.51 29.61 -0.90
N GLU A 17 -0.43 30.34 -0.65
CA GLU A 17 -0.41 31.80 -0.68
C GLU A 17 -0.66 32.34 -2.11
N GLU A 18 -0.06 31.73 -3.15
CA GLU A 18 -0.33 32.04 -4.57
C GLU A 18 -1.81 31.80 -4.94
N ASP A 19 -2.42 30.75 -4.41
CA ASP A 19 -3.83 30.41 -4.61
C ASP A 19 -4.78 31.27 -3.75
N GLY A 20 -4.27 32.25 -3.00
CA GLY A 20 -5.04 33.19 -2.19
C GLY A 20 -5.39 32.71 -0.78
N PHE A 21 -4.76 31.63 -0.30
CA PHE A 21 -4.91 31.10 1.06
C PHE A 21 -3.67 31.41 1.91
N PRO A 22 -3.62 32.57 2.60
CA PRO A 22 -2.54 32.87 3.52
C PRO A 22 -2.63 31.95 4.74
N VAL A 23 -1.71 30.98 4.83
CA VAL A 23 -1.66 30.01 5.92
C VAL A 23 -0.29 30.08 6.60
N THR A 24 -0.28 30.26 7.92
CA THR A 24 0.96 30.20 8.70
C THR A 24 1.50 28.78 8.74
N LYS A 25 2.83 28.64 8.89
CA LYS A 25 3.48 27.33 9.01
C LYS A 25 2.83 26.44 10.09
N ALA A 26 2.52 27.01 11.26
CA ALA A 26 1.92 26.28 12.37
C ALA A 26 0.50 25.78 12.06
N GLN A 27 -0.32 26.61 11.40
CA GLN A 27 -1.66 26.20 10.95
C GLN A 27 -1.58 25.07 9.94
N LEU A 28 -0.65 25.16 8.97
CA LEU A 28 -0.45 24.10 7.98
C LEU A 28 0.01 22.80 8.64
N GLU A 29 0.98 22.85 9.54
CA GLU A 29 1.44 21.67 10.29
C GLU A 29 0.33 21.04 11.14
N TYR A 30 -0.48 21.87 11.81
CA TYR A 30 -1.61 21.42 12.61
C TYR A 30 -2.67 20.73 11.73
N LYS A 31 -3.03 21.32 10.59
CA LYS A 31 -3.99 20.72 9.65
C LYS A 31 -3.46 19.42 9.04
N LEU A 32 -2.19 19.38 8.64
CA LEU A 32 -1.56 18.15 8.14
C LEU A 32 -1.56 17.05 9.22
N LYS A 33 -1.39 17.41 10.49
CA LYS A 33 -1.48 16.47 11.61
C LYS A 33 -2.91 15.93 11.79
N ILE A 34 -3.92 16.80 11.78
CA ILE A 34 -5.33 16.42 11.90
C ILE A 34 -5.77 15.53 10.73
N TRP A 35 -5.40 15.92 9.51
CA TRP A 35 -5.70 15.16 8.30
C TRP A 35 -4.86 13.89 8.16
N GLU A 36 -4.02 13.58 9.16
CA GLU A 36 -3.12 12.43 9.21
C GLU A 36 -2.19 12.30 7.99
N PHE A 37 -1.88 13.43 7.34
CA PHE A 37 -0.93 13.48 6.25
C PHE A 37 0.49 13.35 6.79
N ARG A 38 0.98 12.11 6.82
CA ARG A 38 2.32 11.77 7.30
C ARG A 38 3.20 11.32 6.15
N LYS A 39 4.48 11.72 6.21
CA LYS A 39 5.51 11.21 5.28
C LYS A 39 5.83 9.72 5.47
N LYS A 40 5.55 9.20 6.66
CA LYS A 40 5.84 7.83 7.08
C LYS A 40 4.58 7.21 7.67
N ALA A 41 4.41 5.90 7.49
CA ALA A 41 3.35 5.16 8.16
C ALA A 41 3.46 5.35 9.70
N PRO A 42 2.34 5.49 10.43
CA PRO A 42 2.32 5.51 11.90
C PRO A 42 3.08 4.32 12.49
N LYS A 43 3.71 4.46 13.67
CA LYS A 43 4.53 3.36 14.25
C LYS A 43 3.75 2.05 14.41
N LYS A 44 2.53 2.11 14.96
CA LYS A 44 1.66 0.94 15.18
C LYS A 44 1.11 0.34 13.87
N SER A 45 0.64 1.17 12.94
CA SER A 45 0.13 0.67 11.65
C SER A 45 1.24 0.28 10.68
N GLY A 46 2.43 0.87 10.85
CA GLY A 46 3.63 0.60 10.06
C GLY A 46 4.17 -0.80 10.32
N GLU A 47 4.21 -1.26 11.57
CA GLU A 47 4.63 -2.63 11.88
C GLU A 47 3.70 -3.66 11.21
N ALA A 48 2.39 -3.55 11.44
CA ALA A 48 1.39 -4.43 10.82
C ALA A 48 1.42 -4.36 9.28
N LEU A 49 1.62 -3.16 8.72
CA LEU A 49 1.81 -2.94 7.28
C LEU A 49 2.99 -3.75 6.74
N TRP A 50 4.17 -3.63 7.34
CA TRP A 50 5.38 -4.24 6.79
C TRP A 50 5.41 -5.75 7.04
N GLN A 51 4.78 -6.23 8.11
CA GLN A 51 4.50 -7.65 8.30
C GLN A 51 3.57 -8.20 7.21
N TYR A 52 2.48 -7.48 6.90
CA TYR A 52 1.57 -7.85 5.81
C TYR A 52 2.27 -7.86 4.44
N VAL A 53 3.00 -6.80 4.12
CA VAL A 53 3.76 -6.69 2.87
C VAL A 53 4.80 -7.79 2.76
N GLY A 54 5.60 -8.03 3.80
CA GLY A 54 6.62 -9.07 3.83
C GLY A 54 6.04 -10.47 3.61
N HIS A 55 4.91 -10.78 4.25
CA HIS A 55 4.20 -12.04 4.07
C HIS A 55 3.72 -12.24 2.63
N ARG A 56 3.09 -11.22 2.05
CA ARG A 56 2.52 -11.27 0.69
C ARG A 56 3.62 -11.37 -0.37
N VAL A 57 4.70 -10.62 -0.23
CA VAL A 57 5.88 -10.70 -1.12
C VAL A 57 6.51 -12.09 -1.04
N THR A 58 6.68 -12.63 0.17
CA THR A 58 7.23 -13.99 0.37
C THR A 58 6.34 -15.05 -0.29
N LYS A 59 5.01 -14.98 -0.09
CA LYS A 59 4.06 -15.89 -0.73
C LYS A 59 4.09 -15.81 -2.26
N ARG A 60 4.30 -14.63 -2.84
CA ARG A 60 4.43 -14.46 -4.30
C ARG A 60 5.76 -15.00 -4.82
N LYS A 61 6.86 -14.76 -4.09
CA LYS A 61 8.17 -15.31 -4.39
C LYS A 61 8.19 -16.84 -4.38
N GLN A 62 7.51 -17.47 -3.41
CA GLN A 62 7.33 -18.93 -3.38
C GLN A 62 6.59 -19.47 -4.61
N LYS A 63 5.75 -18.65 -5.25
CA LYS A 63 5.05 -18.99 -6.50
C LYS A 63 5.84 -18.58 -7.76
N GLY A 64 7.10 -18.18 -7.61
CA GLY A 64 7.96 -17.72 -8.71
C GLY A 64 7.56 -16.38 -9.32
N LYS A 65 6.80 -15.54 -8.60
CA LYS A 65 6.32 -14.25 -9.10
C LYS A 65 7.07 -13.07 -8.48
N GLU A 66 7.63 -12.23 -9.34
CA GLU A 66 8.12 -10.91 -8.94
C GLU A 66 6.98 -10.01 -8.45
N SER A 67 7.32 -9.07 -7.57
CA SER A 67 6.33 -8.23 -6.88
C SER A 67 6.80 -6.80 -6.75
N ASP A 68 6.03 -5.89 -7.33
CA ASP A 68 6.15 -4.45 -7.08
C ASP A 68 5.18 -4.05 -5.97
N VAL A 69 5.67 -3.28 -5.01
CA VAL A 69 4.87 -2.79 -3.89
C VAL A 69 4.66 -1.29 -4.02
N MET A 70 3.39 -0.92 -4.14
CA MET A 70 2.92 0.45 -4.16
C MET A 70 2.38 0.81 -2.78
N LEU A 71 2.86 1.92 -2.21
CA LEU A 71 2.33 2.49 -0.97
C LEU A 71 1.96 3.94 -1.22
N ASN A 72 0.70 4.31 -0.96
CA ASN A 72 0.16 5.64 -1.24
C ASN A 72 0.39 6.08 -2.69
N ARG A 73 0.24 5.13 -3.63
CA ARG A 73 0.50 5.28 -5.08
C ARG A 73 1.96 5.54 -5.47
N GLN A 74 2.90 5.41 -4.53
CA GLN A 74 4.33 5.52 -4.80
C GLN A 74 4.95 4.12 -4.86
N LEU A 75 5.71 3.85 -5.93
CA LEU A 75 6.48 2.63 -6.05
C LEU A 75 7.61 2.62 -5.01
N ILE A 76 7.65 1.57 -4.20
CA ILE A 76 8.74 1.34 -3.24
C ILE A 76 9.82 0.54 -3.97
N GLY A 77 10.99 1.14 -4.17
CA GLY A 77 12.13 0.46 -4.76
C GLY A 77 12.54 -0.79 -3.96
N PRO A 78 13.05 -1.85 -4.62
CA PRO A 78 13.26 -3.17 -4.02
C PRO A 78 14.24 -3.13 -2.84
N SER A 79 15.29 -2.29 -2.90
CA SER A 79 16.24 -2.12 -1.78
C SER A 79 15.57 -1.51 -0.54
N LYS A 80 14.72 -0.50 -0.74
CA LYS A 80 13.96 0.13 0.35
C LYS A 80 12.94 -0.84 0.94
N LEU A 81 12.26 -1.58 0.07
CA LEU A 81 11.32 -2.63 0.46
C LEU A 81 11.99 -3.69 1.32
N ALA A 82 13.13 -4.23 0.89
CA ALA A 82 13.87 -5.25 1.63
C ALA A 82 14.30 -4.77 3.02
N LYS A 83 14.86 -3.54 3.11
CA LYS A 83 15.26 -2.94 4.40
C LYS A 83 14.09 -2.80 5.36
N GLU A 84 12.97 -2.30 4.85
CA GLU A 84 11.80 -1.99 5.65
C GLU A 84 11.07 -3.26 6.10
N VAL A 85 10.91 -4.25 5.20
CA VAL A 85 10.40 -5.57 5.55
C VAL A 85 11.29 -6.21 6.61
N ASN A 86 12.62 -6.22 6.42
CA ASN A 86 13.55 -6.79 7.39
C ASN A 86 13.47 -6.12 8.78
N ARG A 87 13.28 -4.80 8.82
CA ARG A 87 13.15 -4.08 10.09
C ARG A 87 11.95 -4.52 10.94
N HIS A 88 10.85 -4.94 10.30
CA HIS A 88 9.61 -5.31 10.96
C HIS A 88 9.27 -6.79 10.83
N GLN A 89 10.21 -7.61 10.36
CA GLN A 89 10.03 -9.06 10.34
C GLN A 89 9.98 -9.57 11.79
N LEU A 90 8.92 -10.31 12.13
CA LEU A 90 8.88 -11.11 13.35
C LEU A 90 10.13 -12.00 13.38
N THR A 91 10.88 -11.96 14.48
CA THR A 91 12.05 -12.82 14.72
C THR A 91 11.63 -14.29 14.68
N SER A 92 12.54 -15.18 14.29
CA SER A 92 12.29 -16.63 14.23
C SER A 92 11.70 -17.16 15.53
N VAL A 93 12.17 -16.67 16.68
CA VAL A 93 11.65 -17.01 18.01
C VAL A 93 10.16 -16.67 18.15
N ALA A 94 9.73 -15.47 17.76
CA ALA A 94 8.32 -15.06 17.80
C ALA A 94 7.42 -15.79 16.78
N ARG A 95 8.01 -16.37 15.73
CA ARG A 95 7.26 -17.17 14.74
C ARG A 95 6.98 -18.60 15.22
N PHE A 96 7.81 -19.14 16.11
CA PHE A 96 7.70 -20.50 16.62
C PHE A 96 7.14 -20.59 18.04
N ASN A 97 7.15 -19.49 18.81
CA ASN A 97 6.54 -19.45 20.14
C ASN A 97 5.48 -18.34 20.24
N PRO A 98 4.17 -18.65 20.04
CA PRO A 98 3.12 -17.67 20.22
C PRO A 98 2.73 -17.44 21.70
N CYS A 99 3.47 -18.00 22.66
CA CYS A 99 3.15 -17.89 24.08
C CYS A 99 4.35 -17.39 24.89
N GLU A 100 4.49 -16.07 25.08
CA GLU A 100 5.23 -15.50 26.21
C GLU A 100 5.00 -13.98 26.28
N TYR A 101 3.87 -13.56 26.86
CA TYR A 101 3.84 -12.27 27.56
C TYR A 101 2.94 -12.24 28.80
N TYR A 102 2.23 -13.33 29.14
CA TYR A 102 1.56 -13.51 30.44
C TYR A 102 1.51 -14.97 30.91
N ALA A 103 2.59 -15.75 30.75
CA ALA A 103 2.71 -17.04 31.43
C ALA A 103 3.56 -16.86 32.69
N CYS A 104 2.88 -16.85 33.84
CA CYS A 104 3.45 -16.72 35.17
C CYS A 104 4.61 -17.70 35.42
N PRO A 105 5.75 -17.25 35.97
CA PRO A 105 6.93 -18.10 36.24
C PRO A 105 6.78 -19.17 37.33
N TRP A 106 5.62 -19.33 37.98
CA TRP A 106 5.46 -20.24 39.12
C TRP A 106 4.83 -21.60 38.75
N PHE A 107 4.58 -21.89 37.47
CA PHE A 107 3.90 -23.13 37.07
C PHE A 107 4.58 -23.83 35.88
N TRP A 108 5.89 -24.08 35.98
CA TRP A 108 6.61 -24.95 35.04
C TRP A 108 7.04 -26.25 35.73
N GLN A 109 6.04 -26.98 36.21
CA GLN A 109 6.25 -28.37 36.57
C GLN A 109 4.95 -29.14 36.33
N HIS A 110 4.55 -29.21 35.06
CA HIS A 110 3.93 -30.40 34.44
C HIS A 110 3.68 -30.14 32.95
N VAL A 111 3.56 -31.23 32.21
CA VAL A 111 3.12 -31.35 30.81
C VAL A 111 4.25 -31.47 29.79
N HIS A 112 4.76 -32.70 29.70
CA HIS A 112 4.93 -33.37 28.41
C HIS A 112 3.59 -33.35 27.66
N SER A 113 3.49 -32.64 26.53
CA SER A 113 2.45 -32.91 25.53
C SER A 113 2.89 -32.40 24.16
N THR A 114 2.95 -33.32 23.22
CA THR A 114 3.13 -33.10 21.78
C THR A 114 1.90 -32.41 21.22
N ASP A 115 1.96 -31.11 20.94
CA ASP A 115 0.84 -30.42 20.29
C ASP A 115 1.30 -29.52 19.15
N SER A 116 1.01 -30.03 17.94
CA SER A 116 0.63 -29.32 16.71
C SER A 116 0.93 -27.82 16.69
N VAL A 117 1.98 -27.44 15.95
CA VAL A 117 2.30 -26.06 15.56
C VAL A 117 1.06 -25.43 14.90
N LYS A 118 0.28 -24.64 15.65
CA LYS A 118 -0.77 -23.79 15.08
C LYS A 118 -0.11 -22.85 14.08
N ALA A 119 -0.40 -23.05 12.80
CA ALA A 119 0.10 -22.20 11.73
C ALA A 119 -0.22 -20.73 12.06
N ALA A 120 0.82 -19.88 12.08
CA ALA A 120 0.68 -18.46 12.37
C ALA A 120 -0.39 -17.84 11.45
N ALA A 121 -1.38 -17.18 12.06
CA ALA A 121 -2.46 -16.52 11.33
C ALA A 121 -1.88 -15.51 10.32
N SER A 122 -2.46 -15.43 9.12
CA SER A 122 -2.00 -14.45 8.14
C SER A 122 -2.15 -13.02 8.69
N PRO A 123 -1.18 -12.13 8.47
CA PRO A 123 -1.27 -10.75 8.92
C PRO A 123 -2.55 -10.09 8.41
N LYS A 124 -3.23 -9.34 9.27
CA LYS A 124 -4.42 -8.58 8.88
C LYS A 124 -4.04 -7.49 7.89
N THR A 125 -4.91 -7.22 6.92
CA THR A 125 -4.74 -6.07 6.03
C THR A 125 -4.78 -4.80 6.87
N PRO A 126 -3.75 -3.94 6.82
CA PRO A 126 -3.75 -2.68 7.55
C PRO A 126 -4.85 -1.76 7.01
N GLN A 127 -5.65 -1.20 7.91
CA GLN A 127 -6.72 -0.25 7.56
C GLN A 127 -6.13 1.16 7.40
N GLY A 128 -6.74 1.97 6.53
CA GLY A 128 -6.40 3.39 6.37
C GLY A 128 -5.14 3.68 5.55
N LEU A 129 -4.60 2.70 4.82
CA LEU A 129 -3.44 2.86 3.94
C LEU A 129 -3.72 2.27 2.56
N ASP A 130 -3.38 3.02 1.51
CA ASP A 130 -3.49 2.57 0.11
C ASP A 130 -2.26 1.73 -0.25
N ILE A 131 -2.38 0.41 -0.15
CA ILE A 131 -1.29 -0.55 -0.42
C ILE A 131 -1.72 -1.50 -1.52
N SER A 132 -0.91 -1.59 -2.56
CA SER A 132 -1.09 -2.56 -3.63
C SER A 132 0.18 -3.36 -3.86
N ILE A 133 0.03 -4.67 -4.05
CA ILE A 133 1.13 -5.59 -4.37
C ILE A 133 0.82 -6.18 -5.73
N CYS A 134 1.51 -5.66 -6.73
CA CYS A 134 1.26 -5.96 -8.13
C CYS A 134 2.36 -6.86 -8.70
N THR A 135 2.04 -7.54 -9.80
CA THR A 135 3.09 -8.01 -10.70
C THR A 135 3.73 -6.77 -11.33
N PRO A 136 5.07 -6.67 -11.42
CA PRO A 136 5.73 -5.54 -12.06
C PRO A 136 5.15 -5.31 -13.45
N ALA A 137 5.03 -4.03 -13.83
CA ALA A 137 4.59 -3.69 -15.17
C ALA A 137 5.50 -4.38 -16.18
N ALA A 138 4.92 -5.10 -17.13
CA ALA A 138 5.69 -5.63 -18.24
C ALA A 138 6.44 -4.47 -18.89
N ILE A 139 7.71 -4.69 -19.24
CA ILE A 139 8.49 -3.74 -20.03
C ILE A 139 7.59 -3.30 -21.19
N PRO A 140 7.34 -1.98 -21.40
CA PRO A 140 6.44 -1.53 -22.44
C PRO A 140 7.04 -1.95 -23.77
N MET A 141 6.57 -3.07 -24.30
CA MET A 141 6.77 -3.41 -25.69
C MET A 141 6.04 -2.32 -26.47
N LYS A 142 6.77 -1.53 -27.25
CA LYS A 142 6.17 -0.61 -28.21
C LYS A 142 5.51 -1.46 -29.29
N PHE A 143 4.30 -1.91 -29.00
CA PHE A 143 3.45 -2.59 -29.96
C PHE A 143 2.59 -1.52 -30.63
N SER A 144 3.01 -1.09 -31.81
CA SER A 144 2.17 -0.27 -32.68
C SER A 144 1.11 -1.18 -33.27
N TRP A 145 -0.14 -0.95 -32.88
CA TRP A 145 -1.28 -1.54 -33.56
C TRP A 145 -1.28 -1.07 -35.02
N PRO A 146 -1.40 -1.96 -36.03
CA PRO A 146 -1.54 -1.53 -37.41
C PRO A 146 -2.81 -0.70 -37.59
N GLU A 147 -2.75 0.36 -38.38
CA GLU A 147 -3.92 1.23 -38.64
C GLU A 147 -5.05 0.51 -39.39
N THR A 148 -4.77 -0.67 -39.95
CA THR A 148 -5.71 -1.52 -40.67
C THR A 148 -6.63 -2.35 -39.76
N LEU A 149 -6.55 -2.18 -38.44
CA LEU A 149 -7.43 -2.93 -37.53
C LEU A 149 -8.88 -2.48 -37.72
N PRO A 150 -9.82 -3.41 -37.95
CA PRO A 150 -11.20 -3.07 -38.28
C PRO A 150 -11.83 -2.08 -37.29
N TRP A 151 -11.59 -2.24 -35.99
CA TRP A 151 -12.18 -1.36 -34.95
C TRP A 151 -11.57 0.05 -34.89
N LEU A 152 -10.35 0.27 -35.41
CA LEU A 152 -9.80 1.62 -35.59
C LEU A 152 -10.50 2.33 -36.76
N LEU A 153 -10.87 1.59 -37.81
CA LEU A 153 -11.64 2.11 -38.94
C LEU A 153 -13.10 2.43 -38.59
N PHE A 154 -13.63 1.88 -37.49
CA PHE A 154 -14.98 2.16 -37.00
C PHE A 154 -15.08 3.36 -36.03
N GLN A 155 -13.96 3.88 -35.50
CA GLN A 155 -13.96 5.01 -34.56
C GLN A 155 -14.60 6.32 -35.09
N PRO A 156 -14.49 6.69 -36.39
CA PRO A 156 -15.12 7.92 -36.89
C PRO A 156 -16.65 7.92 -36.80
N LYS A 157 -17.28 6.74 -36.66
CA LYS A 157 -18.74 6.58 -36.71
C LYS A 157 -19.44 6.74 -35.35
N LEU A 158 -18.71 6.91 -34.25
CA LEU A 158 -19.30 7.02 -32.91
C LEU A 158 -19.48 8.46 -32.41
N GLN A 159 -18.95 9.49 -33.11
CA GLN A 159 -19.01 10.88 -32.64
C GLN A 159 -20.35 11.60 -32.87
N HIS A 160 -21.38 10.93 -33.41
CA HIS A 160 -22.70 11.54 -33.68
C HIS A 160 -23.86 10.93 -32.88
N GLY A 161 -23.59 10.00 -31.95
CA GLY A 161 -24.62 9.46 -31.07
C GLY A 161 -24.82 10.34 -29.84
N LYS A 162 -25.70 11.35 -29.95
CA LYS A 162 -26.28 12.02 -28.78
C LYS A 162 -26.82 10.94 -27.83
N PHE A 163 -26.34 10.92 -26.59
CA PHE A 163 -26.96 10.16 -25.51
C PHE A 163 -28.38 10.69 -25.32
N LEU A 164 -29.37 10.03 -25.92
CA LEU A 164 -30.76 10.24 -25.56
C LEU A 164 -31.00 9.58 -24.21
N ALA A 165 -31.39 10.40 -23.24
CA ALA A 165 -31.82 9.97 -21.93
C ALA A 165 -33.03 9.03 -22.07
N CYS A 166 -32.98 7.88 -21.39
CA CYS A 166 -34.15 7.02 -21.20
C CYS A 166 -35.13 7.74 -20.25
N GLU A 167 -36.21 8.28 -20.80
CA GLU A 167 -37.43 8.50 -20.02
C GLU A 167 -38.06 7.14 -19.69
N LYS A 168 -38.45 6.98 -18.42
CA LYS A 168 -39.08 5.77 -17.90
C LYS A 168 -40.56 5.75 -18.30
N PRO A 169 -41.12 4.58 -18.65
CA PRO A 169 -42.56 4.45 -18.83
C PRO A 169 -43.30 4.36 -17.48
N VAL A 170 -44.54 4.84 -17.52
CA VAL A 170 -45.54 5.03 -16.45
C VAL A 170 -45.86 3.74 -15.68
#